data_AF-A0A1Y2G9H9-F1
#
_entry.id   AF-A0A1Y2G9H9-F1
#
_cell.length_a   1.000
_cell.length_b   1.000
_cell.length_c   1.000
_cell.angle_alpha   90.00
_cell.angle_beta   90.00
_cell.angle_gamma   90.00
#
_symmetry.space_group_name_H-M   'P 1'
#
loop_
_entity.id
_entity.type
_entity.pdbx_description
1 polymer ?
#
loop_
_entity_poly.entity_id
_entity_poly.type
_entity_poly.pdbx_seq_one_letter_code
_entity_poly.pdbx_strand_id
1 'polypeptide(L)'
;MPGTEDIEAAIEKNKNSLQDIEHMINSLNDVRSSVHHIFHILQGRTEPESGNAFREHARFTYTALECLAKLALSSDAVLNDAQALELPVLQGPSPISIEVKRKEASEEEKNNAIPIRKTSGEAGGSIIELKNKEYQNLSVDDTLRWFSRTMRKSSQKVRATRLDTQDSMPFTTVKVSVSGVMNAFIVMETNKKGRCTSISRLVVFGAGEENPIWEDSNHLVFRKITQIAIGAVDCFMTKEPRSLLGIVLEWLATYSTLFTAPCSGCGKHLFFDSQQFKHLPPTLYTYNQPTQPYHPQCLA
;
A
#
# COMPACT_ATOMS: atom_id res chain seq x y z
N MET A 1 12.46 -44.05 39.41
CA MET A 1 11.38 -43.15 39.86
C MET A 1 11.87 -41.75 39.55
N PRO A 2 11.29 -41.04 38.55
CA PRO A 2 11.67 -39.64 38.33
C PRO A 2 11.48 -38.88 39.64
N GLY A 3 12.47 -38.03 39.98
CA GLY A 3 12.49 -37.33 41.26
C GLY A 3 11.31 -36.36 41.32
N THR A 4 10.81 -36.09 42.53
CA THR A 4 9.75 -35.08 42.74
C THR A 4 10.13 -33.71 42.16
N GLU A 5 11.43 -33.40 42.10
CA GLU A 5 11.98 -32.19 41.48
C GLU A 5 11.76 -32.12 39.95
N ASP A 6 11.81 -33.25 39.23
CA ASP A 6 11.60 -33.28 37.77
C ASP A 6 10.15 -32.98 37.40
N ILE A 7 9.22 -33.41 38.25
CA ILE A 7 7.78 -33.19 38.07
C ILE A 7 7.43 -31.72 38.35
N GLU A 8 8.01 -31.13 39.40
CA GLU A 8 7.79 -29.73 39.76
C GLU A 8 8.35 -28.78 38.68
N ALA A 9 9.53 -29.08 38.12
CA ALA A 9 10.10 -28.33 37.00
C ALA A 9 9.25 -28.42 35.73
N ALA A 10 8.67 -29.59 35.43
CA ALA A 10 7.78 -29.76 34.29
C ALA A 10 6.45 -29.00 34.46
N ILE A 11 5.90 -28.96 35.67
CA ILE A 11 4.68 -28.19 35.98
C ILE A 11 4.94 -26.70 35.82
N GLU A 12 6.07 -26.19 36.31
CA GLU A 12 6.42 -24.77 36.19
C GLU A 12 6.69 -24.37 34.73
N LYS A 13 7.35 -25.24 33.95
CA LYS A 13 7.52 -25.03 32.50
C LYS A 13 6.16 -24.90 31.80
N ASN A 14 5.22 -25.81 32.06
CA ASN A 14 3.89 -25.79 31.45
C ASN A 14 3.07 -24.56 31.86
N LYS A 15 3.20 -24.11 33.11
CA LYS A 15 2.53 -22.89 33.59
C LYS A 15 3.03 -21.64 32.86
N ASN A 16 4.34 -21.54 32.64
CA ASN A 16 4.93 -20.44 31.88
C ASN A 16 4.48 -20.48 30.41
N SER A 17 4.45 -21.64 29.78
CA SER A 17 3.94 -21.78 28.40
C SER A 17 2.46 -21.39 28.28
N LEU A 18 1.63 -21.68 29.28
CA LEU A 18 0.23 -21.24 29.29
C LEU A 18 0.08 -19.72 29.40
N GLN A 19 0.93 -19.07 30.22
CA GLN A 19 0.95 -17.61 30.32
C GLN A 19 1.39 -16.95 29.00
N ASP A 20 2.38 -17.53 28.31
CA ASP A 20 2.82 -17.06 27.00
C ASP A 20 1.69 -17.18 25.96
N ILE A 21 0.93 -18.29 25.97
CA ILE A 21 -0.23 -18.48 25.09
C ILE A 21 -1.33 -17.45 25.38
N GLU A 22 -1.61 -17.16 26.64
CA GLU A 22 -2.60 -16.15 27.01
C GLU A 22 -2.18 -14.75 26.54
N HIS A 23 -0.90 -14.40 26.70
CA HIS A 23 -0.34 -13.15 26.18
C HIS A 23 -0.45 -13.06 24.65
N MET A 24 -0.20 -14.17 23.95
CA MET A 24 -0.35 -14.29 22.50
C MET A 24 -1.79 -14.06 22.05
N ILE A 25 -2.77 -14.67 22.73
CA ILE A 25 -4.20 -14.50 22.42
C ILE A 25 -4.64 -13.04 22.61
N ASN A 26 -4.22 -12.40 23.70
CA ASN A 26 -4.55 -11.00 23.96
C ASN A 26 -3.94 -10.08 22.88
N SER A 27 -2.68 -10.30 22.51
CA SER A 27 -2.02 -9.56 21.43
C SER A 27 -2.73 -9.72 20.08
N LEU A 28 -3.23 -10.92 19.76
CA LEU A 28 -4.01 -11.16 18.54
C LEU A 28 -5.38 -10.49 18.56
N ASN A 29 -6.03 -10.42 19.72
CA ASN A 29 -7.30 -9.70 19.88
C ASN A 29 -7.13 -8.19 19.70
N ASP A 30 -6.01 -7.63 20.15
CA ASP A 30 -5.67 -6.21 19.93
C ASP A 30 -5.45 -5.93 18.43
N VAL A 31 -4.67 -6.77 17.75
CA VAL A 31 -4.47 -6.68 16.29
C VAL A 31 -5.80 -6.75 15.55
N ARG A 32 -6.66 -7.73 15.89
CA ARG A 32 -8.00 -7.87 15.29
C ARG A 32 -8.83 -6.61 15.48
N SER A 33 -8.80 -6.01 16.67
CA SER A 33 -9.56 -4.81 17.00
C SER A 33 -9.04 -3.60 16.23
N SER A 34 -7.72 -3.44 16.09
CA SER A 34 -7.11 -2.38 15.27
C SER A 34 -7.45 -2.53 13.79
N VAL A 35 -7.35 -3.74 13.23
CA VAL A 35 -7.71 -4.01 11.83
C VAL A 35 -9.20 -3.75 11.58
N HIS A 36 -10.06 -4.20 12.48
CA HIS A 36 -11.50 -3.95 12.39
C HIS A 36 -11.81 -2.44 12.42
N HIS A 37 -11.16 -1.68 13.29
CA HIS A 37 -11.32 -0.23 13.36
C HIS A 37 -10.86 0.48 12.08
N ILE A 38 -9.69 0.13 11.54
CA ILE A 38 -9.19 0.67 10.26
C ILE A 38 -10.18 0.37 9.12
N PHE A 39 -10.74 -0.84 9.10
CA PHE A 39 -11.71 -1.24 8.10
C PHE A 39 -13.01 -0.41 8.17
N HIS A 40 -13.50 -0.10 9.37
CA HIS A 40 -14.65 0.81 9.54
C HIS A 40 -14.36 2.24 9.06
N ILE A 41 -13.14 2.76 9.29
CA ILE A 41 -12.72 4.07 8.76
C ILE A 41 -12.69 4.05 7.23
N LEU A 42 -12.10 3.03 6.61
CA LEU A 42 -12.03 2.91 5.15
C LEU A 42 -13.41 2.70 4.50
N GLN A 43 -14.36 2.10 5.22
CA GLN A 43 -15.74 1.97 4.79
C GLN A 43 -16.57 3.25 4.99
N GLY A 44 -15.98 4.33 5.53
CA GLY A 44 -16.68 5.58 5.82
C GLY A 44 -17.73 5.45 6.93
N ARG A 45 -17.65 4.39 7.75
CA ARG A 45 -18.56 4.12 8.87
C ARG A 45 -18.17 4.88 10.15
N THR A 46 -16.98 5.46 10.16
CA THR A 46 -16.40 6.30 11.21
C THR A 46 -15.69 7.47 10.55
N GLU A 47 -15.91 8.71 11.00
CA GLU A 47 -15.29 9.89 10.41
C GLU A 47 -13.75 9.86 10.57
N PRO A 48 -12.99 10.41 9.62
CA PRO A 48 -11.55 10.56 9.76
C PRO A 48 -11.25 11.58 10.86
N GLU A 49 -10.86 11.09 12.04
CA GLU A 49 -10.49 11.93 13.16
C GLU A 49 -9.20 12.72 12.88
N SER A 50 -9.04 13.85 13.58
CA SER A 50 -7.94 14.83 13.45
C SER A 50 -6.53 14.20 13.39
N GLY A 51 -5.54 14.97 12.92
CA GLY A 51 -4.15 14.50 12.74
C GLY A 51 -3.46 13.89 13.97
N ASN A 52 -4.00 14.05 15.18
CA ASN A 52 -3.53 13.31 16.37
C ASN A 52 -4.05 11.87 16.42
N ALA A 53 -5.29 11.62 16.01
CA ALA A 53 -5.86 10.28 15.91
C ALA A 53 -5.16 9.44 14.84
N PHE A 54 -4.76 10.05 13.72
CA PHE A 54 -3.93 9.37 12.72
C PHE A 54 -2.57 8.92 13.29
N ARG A 55 -1.94 9.73 14.17
CA ARG A 55 -0.68 9.37 14.83
C ARG A 55 -0.87 8.25 15.85
N GLU A 56 -1.97 8.27 16.59
CA GLU A 56 -2.35 7.18 17.49
C GLU A 56 -2.60 5.88 16.70
N HIS A 57 -3.30 5.94 15.57
CA HIS A 57 -3.58 4.76 14.73
C HIS A 57 -2.33 4.20 14.06
N ALA A 58 -1.41 5.06 13.62
CA ALA A 58 -0.09 4.64 13.16
C ALA A 58 0.70 3.95 14.28
N ARG A 59 0.63 4.49 15.51
CA ARG A 59 1.24 3.87 16.70
C ARG A 59 0.61 2.51 17.00
N PHE A 60 -0.71 2.37 16.98
CA PHE A 60 -1.41 1.09 17.18
C PHE A 60 -1.03 0.06 16.11
N THR A 61 -0.92 0.48 14.85
CA THR A 61 -0.49 -0.38 13.74
C THR A 61 0.96 -0.85 13.92
N TYR A 62 1.85 0.03 14.40
CA TYR A 62 3.24 -0.32 14.69
C TYR A 62 3.35 -1.28 15.88
N THR A 63 2.58 -1.03 16.95
CA THR A 63 2.50 -1.93 18.11
C THR A 63 1.93 -3.30 17.69
N ALA A 64 0.91 -3.33 16.83
CA ALA A 64 0.35 -4.56 16.28
C ALA A 64 1.40 -5.35 15.48
N LEU A 65 2.19 -4.68 14.62
CA LEU A 65 3.28 -5.32 13.87
C LEU A 65 4.40 -5.81 14.78
N GLU A 66 4.76 -5.07 15.82
CA GLU A 66 5.78 -5.49 16.79
C GLU A 66 5.30 -6.69 17.63
N CYS A 67 4.03 -6.70 18.04
CA CYS A 67 3.43 -7.83 18.74
C CYS A 67 3.37 -9.06 17.84
N LEU A 68 2.99 -8.93 16.56
CA LEU A 68 3.01 -10.02 15.58
C LEU A 68 4.42 -10.57 15.33
N ALA A 69 5.43 -9.70 15.29
CA ALA A 69 6.82 -10.11 15.15
C ALA A 69 7.33 -10.88 16.39
N LYS A 70 6.95 -10.43 17.60
CA LYS A 70 7.26 -11.16 18.85
C LYS A 70 6.55 -12.51 18.89
N LEU A 71 5.27 -12.55 18.51
CA LEU A 71 4.47 -13.78 18.34
C LEU A 71 5.11 -14.78 17.36
N ALA A 72 5.63 -14.31 16.23
CA ALA A 72 6.29 -15.16 15.25
C ALA A 72 7.60 -15.78 15.80
N LEU A 73 8.34 -15.02 16.61
CA LEU A 73 9.57 -15.50 17.24
C LEU A 73 9.29 -16.51 18.37
N SER A 74 8.18 -16.37 19.10
CA SER A 74 7.79 -17.30 20.16
C SER A 74 6.96 -18.50 19.65
N SER A 75 6.30 -18.39 18.49
CA SER A 75 5.52 -19.51 17.92
C SER A 75 6.39 -20.67 17.50
N ASP A 76 7.63 -20.43 17.04
CA ASP A 76 8.57 -21.51 16.68
C ASP A 76 9.03 -22.30 17.91
N ALA A 77 9.22 -21.64 19.06
CA ALA A 77 9.55 -22.32 20.31
C ALA A 77 8.38 -23.17 20.82
N VAL A 78 7.15 -22.64 20.75
CA VAL A 78 5.93 -23.35 21.15
C VAL A 78 5.59 -24.50 20.19
N LEU A 79 5.82 -24.37 18.89
CA LEU A 79 5.61 -25.45 17.92
C LEU A 79 6.57 -26.61 18.17
N ASN A 80 7.84 -26.32 18.47
CA ASN A 80 8.85 -27.33 18.78
C ASN A 80 8.55 -28.05 20.10
N ASP A 81 8.10 -27.32 21.14
CA ASP A 81 7.67 -27.91 22.41
C ASP A 81 6.36 -28.73 22.27
N ALA A 82 5.42 -28.29 21.42
CA ALA A 82 4.17 -29.00 21.16
C ALA A 82 4.36 -30.28 20.30
N GLN A 83 5.31 -30.27 19.37
CA GLN A 83 5.68 -31.46 18.57
C GLN A 83 6.40 -32.54 19.39
N ALA A 84 7.02 -32.16 20.53
CA ALA A 84 7.65 -33.09 21.46
C ALA A 84 6.64 -33.80 22.40
N LEU A 85 5.38 -33.32 22.46
CA LEU A 85 4.30 -33.94 23.22
C LEU A 85 3.50 -34.86 22.29
N GLU A 86 3.73 -36.18 22.36
CA GLU A 86 2.88 -37.17 21.69
C GLU A 86 1.47 -37.17 22.31
N LEU A 87 0.57 -36.38 21.76
CA LEU A 87 -0.83 -36.34 22.18
C LEU A 87 -1.67 -37.37 21.41
N PRO A 88 -2.54 -38.15 22.08
CA PRO A 88 -3.41 -39.11 21.42
C PRO A 88 -4.50 -38.40 20.61
N VAL A 89 -4.74 -38.91 19.40
CA VAL A 89 -5.72 -38.37 18.44
C VAL A 89 -7.13 -38.41 19.04
N LEU A 90 -7.70 -37.24 19.32
CA LEU A 90 -9.11 -37.10 19.66
C LEU A 90 -9.93 -36.86 18.38
N GLN A 91 -10.85 -37.78 18.09
CA GLN A 91 -11.87 -37.61 17.05
C GLN A 91 -12.89 -36.56 17.51
N GLY A 92 -12.96 -35.43 16.80
CA GLY A 92 -13.94 -34.38 17.04
C GLY A 92 -15.31 -34.68 16.39
N PRO A 93 -16.42 -34.10 16.92
CA PRO A 93 -17.75 -34.28 16.38
C PRO A 93 -18.04 -33.37 15.16
N SER A 94 -19.01 -33.81 14.35
CA SER A 94 -19.45 -33.26 13.06
C SER A 94 -20.00 -31.81 13.10
N PRO A 95 -20.09 -31.11 11.94
CA PRO A 95 -20.35 -29.68 11.86
C PRO A 95 -21.82 -29.31 12.07
N ILE A 96 -22.05 -28.23 12.83
CA ILE A 96 -23.37 -27.59 13.03
C ILE A 96 -23.58 -26.48 11.98
N SER A 97 -24.81 -26.44 11.45
CA SER A 97 -25.26 -25.73 10.26
C SER A 97 -25.28 -24.19 10.34
N ILE A 98 -24.93 -23.55 9.23
CA ILE A 98 -24.70 -22.11 9.00
C ILE A 98 -26.01 -21.28 8.91
N GLU A 99 -27.17 -21.93 8.91
CA GLU A 99 -28.47 -21.29 8.65
C GLU A 99 -29.00 -20.36 9.75
N VAL A 100 -28.49 -20.42 10.99
CA VAL A 100 -29.06 -19.66 12.12
C VAL A 100 -28.56 -18.21 12.18
N LYS A 101 -27.36 -17.90 11.67
CA LYS A 101 -26.78 -16.54 11.73
C LYS A 101 -27.24 -15.59 10.61
N ARG A 102 -27.99 -16.07 9.62
CA ARG A 102 -28.42 -15.25 8.47
C ARG A 102 -29.69 -14.43 8.70
N LYS A 103 -30.46 -14.74 9.75
CA LYS A 103 -31.75 -14.06 10.02
C LYS A 103 -31.63 -12.82 10.91
N GLU A 104 -30.57 -12.70 11.70
CA GLU A 104 -30.37 -11.54 12.59
C GLU A 104 -29.83 -10.30 11.86
N ALA A 105 -29.16 -10.46 10.72
CA ALA A 105 -28.58 -9.35 9.95
C ALA A 105 -29.58 -8.58 9.06
N SER A 106 -30.82 -9.09 8.88
CA SER A 106 -31.79 -8.52 7.93
C SER A 106 -32.80 -7.54 8.55
N GLU A 107 -32.87 -7.43 9.88
CA GLU A 107 -33.81 -6.50 10.56
C GLU A 107 -33.19 -5.15 10.91
N GLU A 108 -31.86 -5.04 10.97
CA GLU A 108 -31.17 -3.81 11.40
C GLU A 108 -31.05 -2.76 10.26
N GLU A 109 -31.11 -3.17 8.99
CA GLU A 109 -31.01 -2.30 7.80
C GLU A 109 -32.26 -1.43 7.52
N LYS A 110 -33.40 -1.71 8.17
CA LYS A 110 -34.67 -1.00 7.86
C LYS A 110 -34.96 0.23 8.73
N ASN A 111 -34.22 0.44 9.83
CA ASN A 111 -34.62 1.43 10.84
C ASN A 111 -33.85 2.76 10.84
N ASN A 112 -32.79 2.94 10.02
CA ASN A 112 -31.88 4.10 10.16
C ASN A 112 -31.70 4.96 8.89
N ALA A 113 -32.78 5.28 8.19
CA ALA A 113 -32.73 6.18 7.02
C ALA A 113 -33.37 7.54 7.32
N ILE A 114 -32.58 8.61 7.54
CA ILE A 114 -33.01 10.02 7.35
C ILE A 114 -31.77 10.91 6.97
N PRO A 115 -31.93 12.17 6.47
CA PRO A 115 -31.75 12.56 5.07
C PRO A 115 -30.54 13.47 4.80
N ILE A 116 -30.05 13.44 3.56
CA ILE A 116 -28.91 14.26 3.08
C ILE A 116 -29.30 15.74 2.98
N ARG A 117 -28.63 16.60 3.75
CA ARG A 117 -28.67 18.07 3.59
C ARG A 117 -27.50 18.51 2.71
N LYS A 118 -27.80 19.18 1.59
CA LYS A 118 -26.82 19.89 0.76
C LYS A 118 -26.36 21.16 1.49
N THR A 119 -25.05 21.36 1.61
CA THR A 119 -24.47 22.67 1.94
C THR A 119 -23.47 23.09 0.87
N SER A 120 -23.75 24.27 0.35
CA SER A 120 -23.09 25.07 -0.68
C SER A 120 -21.94 25.93 -0.11
N GLY A 121 -20.96 26.26 -0.98
CA GLY A 121 -19.92 27.30 -0.81
C GLY A 121 -18.50 26.71 -0.91
N GLU A 122 -17.82 26.75 -2.07
CA GLU A 122 -17.00 27.85 -2.64
C GLU A 122 -15.90 28.36 -1.66
N ALA A 123 -14.61 28.47 -1.98
CA ALA A 123 -13.80 28.30 -3.18
C ALA A 123 -12.31 28.24 -2.79
N GLY A 124 -11.45 27.60 -3.58
CA GLY A 124 -9.99 27.64 -3.37
C GLY A 124 -9.17 26.70 -4.27
N GLY A 125 -8.97 27.09 -5.54
CA GLY A 125 -7.89 26.60 -6.41
C GLY A 125 -8.05 25.22 -7.06
N SER A 126 -8.49 25.21 -8.32
CA SER A 126 -8.54 24.01 -9.18
C SER A 126 -7.14 23.42 -9.41
N ILE A 127 -6.89 22.21 -8.89
CA ILE A 127 -5.58 21.53 -9.00
C ILE A 127 -5.34 20.89 -10.38
N ILE A 128 -6.30 20.93 -11.31
CA ILE A 128 -6.09 20.38 -12.66
C ILE A 128 -6.82 21.24 -13.69
N GLU A 129 -6.15 22.27 -14.21
CA GLU A 129 -6.40 22.73 -15.58
C GLU A 129 -5.33 22.08 -16.49
N LEU A 130 -5.30 20.74 -16.53
CA LEU A 130 -4.47 20.02 -17.50
C LEU A 130 -5.19 20.01 -18.84
N LYS A 131 -4.62 20.76 -19.79
CA LYS A 131 -5.13 20.95 -21.16
C LYS A 131 -5.24 19.67 -22.02
N ASN A 132 -4.85 18.48 -21.56
CA ASN A 132 -4.63 17.38 -22.50
C ASN A 132 -5.79 16.38 -22.58
N LYS A 133 -6.77 16.74 -23.42
CA LYS A 133 -7.76 15.81 -24.00
C LYS A 133 -7.15 14.73 -24.91
N GLU A 134 -5.85 14.79 -25.19
CA GLU A 134 -5.20 13.96 -26.22
C GLU A 134 -5.17 12.46 -25.91
N TYR A 135 -5.15 12.07 -24.63
CA TYR A 135 -5.08 10.67 -24.21
C TYR A 135 -6.31 10.19 -23.43
N GLN A 136 -7.38 10.99 -23.41
CA GLN A 136 -8.63 10.58 -22.80
C GLN A 136 -9.24 9.39 -23.57
N ASN A 137 -9.60 8.34 -22.83
CA ASN A 137 -10.24 7.13 -23.38
C ASN A 137 -9.37 6.32 -24.36
N LEU A 138 -8.05 6.54 -24.41
CA LEU A 138 -7.16 5.69 -25.20
C LEU A 138 -7.05 4.29 -24.60
N SER A 139 -6.81 3.31 -25.47
CA SER A 139 -6.36 1.98 -25.04
C SER A 139 -4.96 2.07 -24.45
N VAL A 140 -4.55 1.09 -23.64
CA VAL A 140 -3.19 1.02 -23.09
C VAL A 140 -2.15 1.13 -24.21
N ASP A 141 -2.34 0.40 -25.31
CA ASP A 141 -1.40 0.41 -26.43
C ASP A 141 -1.34 1.78 -27.13
N ASP A 142 -2.48 2.47 -27.28
CA ASP A 142 -2.52 3.82 -27.83
C ASP A 142 -1.87 4.84 -26.90
N THR A 143 -2.08 4.73 -25.59
CA THR A 143 -1.42 5.56 -24.59
C THR A 143 0.10 5.35 -24.64
N LEU A 144 0.58 4.11 -24.75
CA LEU A 144 2.02 3.82 -24.87
C LEU A 144 2.63 4.38 -26.17
N ARG A 145 1.89 4.30 -27.29
CA ARG A 145 2.29 4.89 -28.57
C ARG A 145 2.38 6.41 -28.48
N TRP A 146 1.36 7.04 -27.89
CA TRP A 146 1.36 8.49 -27.66
C TRP A 146 2.55 8.89 -26.77
N PHE A 147 2.73 8.22 -25.63
CA PHE A 147 3.81 8.52 -24.69
C PHE A 147 5.19 8.41 -25.34
N SER A 148 5.41 7.37 -26.15
CA SER A 148 6.65 7.19 -26.91
C SER A 148 6.92 8.33 -27.89
N ARG A 149 5.88 8.88 -28.52
CA ARG A 149 6.00 10.05 -29.41
C ARG A 149 6.31 11.33 -28.61
N THR A 150 5.70 11.50 -27.45
CA THR A 150 5.93 12.63 -26.55
C THR A 150 7.37 12.64 -26.02
N MET A 151 7.87 11.50 -25.54
CA MET A 151 9.24 11.38 -25.01
C MET A 151 10.32 11.61 -26.08
N ARG A 152 10.06 11.22 -27.34
CA ARG A 152 10.97 11.54 -28.46
C ARG A 152 11.12 13.05 -28.68
N LYS A 153 10.12 13.85 -28.34
CA LYS A 153 10.16 15.31 -28.45
C LYS A 153 10.83 15.97 -27.24
N SER A 154 10.75 15.38 -26.05
CA SER A 154 11.18 16.00 -24.79
C SER A 154 12.66 15.82 -24.45
N SER A 155 13.48 15.18 -25.30
CA SER A 155 14.87 14.76 -25.03
C SER A 155 15.09 13.82 -23.84
N GLN A 156 14.03 13.52 -23.07
CA GLN A 156 14.07 12.60 -21.94
C GLN A 156 14.19 11.16 -22.43
N LYS A 157 15.15 10.41 -21.86
CA LYS A 157 15.37 9.00 -22.17
C LYS A 157 14.44 8.11 -21.32
N VAL A 158 13.13 8.23 -21.55
CA VAL A 158 12.10 7.42 -20.88
C VAL A 158 11.41 6.52 -21.90
N ARG A 159 11.19 5.26 -21.53
CA ARG A 159 10.48 4.28 -22.36
C ARG A 159 9.42 3.58 -21.53
N ALA A 160 8.24 3.39 -22.10
CA ALA A 160 7.20 2.56 -21.51
C ALA A 160 6.89 1.38 -22.44
N THR A 161 6.84 0.16 -21.90
CA THR A 161 6.57 -1.07 -22.65
C THR A 161 5.60 -1.94 -21.88
N ARG A 162 4.62 -2.50 -22.57
CA ARG A 162 3.78 -3.55 -22.02
C ARG A 162 4.63 -4.81 -21.80
N LEU A 163 4.41 -5.49 -20.69
CA LEU A 163 4.97 -6.81 -20.43
C LEU A 163 3.89 -7.85 -20.70
N ASP A 164 4.27 -8.95 -21.33
CA ASP A 164 3.39 -10.08 -21.54
C ASP A 164 3.11 -10.73 -20.19
N THR A 165 1.88 -10.60 -19.71
CA THR A 165 1.38 -11.35 -18.56
C THR A 165 0.94 -12.73 -19.04
N GLN A 166 1.19 -13.79 -18.24
CA GLN A 166 0.68 -15.12 -18.55
C GLN A 166 -0.83 -15.07 -18.78
N ASP A 167 -1.32 -15.77 -19.81
CA ASP A 167 -2.69 -15.71 -20.37
C ASP A 167 -3.84 -15.92 -19.36
N SER A 168 -3.53 -16.32 -18.11
CA SER A 168 -4.51 -16.60 -17.06
C SER A 168 -4.79 -15.44 -16.11
N MET A 169 -4.08 -14.30 -16.21
CA MET A 169 -4.23 -13.18 -15.27
C MET A 169 -5.00 -12.01 -15.89
N PRO A 170 -6.03 -11.45 -15.21
CA PRO A 170 -6.87 -10.35 -15.74
C PRO A 170 -6.16 -8.99 -15.73
N PHE A 171 -4.86 -8.95 -15.45
CA PHE A 171 -4.10 -7.72 -15.27
C PHE A 171 -3.16 -7.50 -16.45
N THR A 172 -3.05 -6.24 -16.87
CA THR A 172 -2.01 -5.78 -17.79
C THR A 172 -0.88 -5.17 -16.99
N THR A 173 0.36 -5.51 -17.34
CA THR A 173 1.54 -4.90 -16.72
C THR A 173 2.28 -4.02 -17.72
N VAL A 174 2.64 -2.82 -17.28
CA VAL A 174 3.46 -1.87 -18.03
C VAL A 174 4.74 -1.60 -17.25
N LYS A 175 5.89 -1.76 -17.90
CA LYS A 175 7.20 -1.33 -17.40
C LYS A 175 7.53 0.05 -17.96
N VAL A 176 7.91 0.98 -17.09
CA VAL A 176 8.42 2.30 -17.43
C VAL A 176 9.87 2.38 -17.00
N SER A 177 10.78 2.60 -17.94
CA SER A 177 12.22 2.70 -17.69
C SER A 177 12.68 4.14 -17.93
N VAL A 178 13.14 4.78 -16.87
CA VAL A 178 13.81 6.08 -16.89
C VAL A 178 15.31 5.81 -16.90
N SER A 179 15.95 6.08 -18.04
CA SER A 179 17.35 5.69 -18.29
C SER A 179 18.30 6.14 -17.19
N GLY A 180 18.98 5.18 -16.55
CA GLY A 180 19.98 5.44 -15.52
C GLY A 180 19.42 5.89 -14.16
N VAL A 181 18.09 5.91 -14.00
CA VAL A 181 17.45 6.33 -12.75
C VAL A 181 16.65 5.17 -12.14
N MET A 182 15.57 4.74 -12.81
CA MET A 182 14.60 3.82 -12.22
C MET A 182 13.82 3.01 -13.25
N ASN A 183 13.26 1.90 -12.79
CA ASN A 183 12.22 1.12 -13.46
C ASN A 183 10.96 1.14 -12.60
N ALA A 184 9.84 1.57 -13.16
CA ALA A 184 8.53 1.46 -12.52
C ALA A 184 7.70 0.37 -13.20
N PHE A 185 6.96 -0.40 -12.41
CA PHE A 185 6.04 -1.42 -12.89
C PHE A 185 4.63 -1.06 -12.46
N ILE A 186 3.73 -0.99 -13.43
CA ILE A 186 2.33 -0.61 -13.24
C ILE A 186 1.48 -1.83 -13.59
N VAL A 187 0.82 -2.40 -12.59
CA VAL A 187 -0.17 -3.47 -12.74
C VAL A 187 -1.55 -2.82 -12.73
N MET A 188 -2.31 -3.02 -13.80
CA MET A 188 -3.59 -2.34 -14.01
C MET A 188 -4.65 -3.29 -14.52
N GLU A 189 -5.90 -2.97 -14.22
CA GLU A 189 -7.05 -3.61 -14.83
C GLU A 189 -7.44 -2.86 -16.10
N THR A 190 -7.88 -3.63 -17.11
CA THR A 190 -8.31 -3.08 -18.40
C THR A 190 -9.72 -3.55 -18.73
N ASN A 191 -10.53 -2.65 -19.30
CA ASN A 191 -11.84 -3.05 -19.82
C ASN A 191 -11.74 -3.78 -21.17
N LYS A 192 -12.88 -4.26 -21.69
CA LYS A 192 -12.99 -4.93 -23.00
C LYS A 192 -12.46 -4.12 -24.20
N LYS A 193 -12.31 -2.80 -24.04
CA LYS A 193 -11.73 -1.91 -25.08
C LYS A 193 -10.22 -1.69 -24.88
N GLY A 194 -9.58 -2.45 -23.98
CA GLY A 194 -8.17 -2.33 -23.65
C GLY A 194 -7.82 -1.03 -22.92
N ARG A 195 -8.78 -0.33 -22.32
CA ARG A 195 -8.53 0.93 -21.60
C ARG A 195 -8.30 0.66 -20.13
N CYS A 196 -7.32 1.34 -19.54
CA CYS A 196 -7.03 1.30 -18.11
C CYS A 196 -8.27 1.76 -17.31
N THR A 197 -8.71 0.95 -16.35
CA THR A 197 -9.82 1.27 -15.44
C THR A 197 -9.34 1.61 -14.04
N SER A 198 -8.30 0.93 -13.57
CA SER A 198 -7.71 1.09 -12.25
C SER A 198 -6.25 0.64 -12.30
N ILE A 199 -5.41 1.19 -11.43
CA ILE A 199 -4.06 0.70 -11.19
C ILE A 199 -4.10 -0.05 -9.86
N SER A 200 -3.92 -1.37 -9.91
CA SER A 200 -3.94 -2.24 -8.73
C SER A 200 -2.62 -2.19 -7.98
N ARG A 201 -1.50 -1.96 -8.68
CA ARG A 201 -0.17 -1.83 -8.07
C ARG A 201 0.73 -0.94 -8.92
N LEU A 202 1.48 -0.06 -8.26
CA LEU A 202 2.58 0.67 -8.85
C LEU A 202 3.78 0.52 -7.91
N VAL A 203 4.87 -0.03 -8.42
CA VAL A 203 6.14 -0.19 -7.68
C VAL A 203 7.29 0.39 -8.48
N VAL A 204 8.25 0.98 -7.78
CA VAL A 204 9.44 1.59 -8.36
C VAL A 204 10.70 0.93 -7.80
N PHE A 205 11.62 0.60 -8.70
CA PHE A 205 12.93 0.02 -8.41
C PHE A 205 14.04 0.84 -9.09
N GLY A 206 15.27 0.69 -8.63
CA GLY A 206 16.45 1.22 -9.29
C GLY A 206 16.66 0.63 -10.69
N ALA A 207 17.39 1.35 -11.54
CA ALA A 207 17.62 0.93 -12.92
C ALA A 207 18.28 -0.46 -13.06
N GLY A 208 19.07 -0.89 -12.07
CA GLY A 208 19.74 -2.19 -12.02
C GLY A 208 19.16 -3.18 -11.02
N GLU A 209 18.00 -2.89 -10.42
CA GLU A 209 17.31 -3.85 -9.54
C GLU A 209 16.47 -4.83 -10.36
N GLU A 210 16.53 -6.11 -9.98
CA GLU A 210 15.81 -7.23 -10.63
C GLU A 210 14.78 -7.87 -9.68
N ASN A 211 14.27 -7.09 -8.73
CA ASN A 211 13.27 -7.56 -7.78
C ASN A 211 11.96 -7.97 -8.49
N PRO A 212 11.26 -9.00 -8.00
CA PRO A 212 9.91 -9.32 -8.42
C PRO A 212 8.96 -8.14 -8.24
N ILE A 213 7.98 -7.98 -9.15
CA ILE A 213 6.99 -6.87 -9.14
C ILE A 213 6.18 -6.81 -7.83
N TRP A 214 6.07 -7.94 -7.13
CA TRP A 214 5.32 -8.08 -5.89
C TRP A 214 6.11 -7.72 -4.63
N GLU A 215 7.40 -7.47 -4.77
CA GLU A 215 8.28 -7.05 -3.69
C GLU A 215 8.50 -5.53 -3.68
N ASP A 216 9.20 -5.06 -2.65
CA ASP A 216 9.67 -3.68 -2.54
C ASP A 216 11.11 -3.55 -3.06
N SER A 217 11.50 -2.33 -3.43
CA SER A 217 12.90 -2.02 -3.73
C SER A 217 13.80 -2.18 -2.51
N ASN A 218 15.05 -2.58 -2.78
CA ASN A 218 16.13 -2.62 -1.80
C ASN A 218 16.65 -1.22 -1.43
N HIS A 219 16.35 -0.19 -2.22
CA HIS A 219 16.80 1.17 -1.99
C HIS A 219 15.70 2.05 -1.41
N LEU A 220 16.00 2.74 -0.30
CA LEU A 220 15.05 3.58 0.43
C LEU A 220 14.41 4.68 -0.42
N VAL A 221 15.15 5.24 -1.38
CA VAL A 221 14.64 6.27 -2.30
C VAL A 221 13.48 5.75 -3.15
N PHE A 222 13.59 4.54 -3.71
CA PHE A 222 12.54 3.99 -4.58
C PHE A 222 11.38 3.42 -3.78
N ARG A 223 11.61 2.94 -2.55
CA ARG A 223 10.52 2.64 -1.60
C ARG A 223 9.71 3.91 -1.29
N LYS A 224 10.38 5.04 -1.04
CA LYS A 224 9.72 6.32 -0.80
C LYS A 224 8.93 6.80 -2.03
N ILE A 225 9.52 6.71 -3.22
CA ILE A 225 8.84 7.08 -4.47
C ILE A 225 7.61 6.18 -4.69
N THR A 226 7.71 4.89 -4.39
CA THR A 226 6.57 3.96 -4.44
C THR A 226 5.43 4.42 -3.53
N GLN A 227 5.73 4.82 -2.28
CA GLN A 227 4.72 5.36 -1.36
C GLN A 227 4.06 6.62 -1.91
N ILE A 228 4.84 7.55 -2.46
CA ILE A 228 4.33 8.80 -3.06
C ILE A 228 3.47 8.47 -4.29
N ALA A 229 3.88 7.50 -5.10
CA ALA A 229 3.19 7.11 -6.32
C ALA A 229 1.81 6.52 -6.05
N ILE A 230 1.63 5.77 -4.95
CA ILE A 230 0.31 5.27 -4.52
C ILE A 230 -0.64 6.46 -4.28
N GLY A 231 -0.22 7.45 -3.49
CA GLY A 231 -1.03 8.64 -3.25
C GLY A 231 -1.28 9.48 -4.51
N ALA A 232 -0.32 9.51 -5.44
CA ALA A 232 -0.49 10.17 -6.73
C ALA A 232 -1.55 9.47 -7.59
N VAL A 233 -1.52 8.13 -7.66
CA VAL A 233 -2.51 7.33 -8.39
C VAL A 233 -3.91 7.57 -7.83
N ASP A 234 -4.10 7.57 -6.51
CA ASP A 234 -5.41 7.83 -5.89
C ASP A 234 -5.94 9.23 -6.23
N CYS A 235 -5.05 10.23 -6.19
CA CYS A 235 -5.36 11.60 -6.59
C CYS A 235 -5.79 11.69 -8.06
N PHE A 236 -5.05 11.04 -8.96
CA PHE A 236 -5.35 11.03 -10.40
C PHE A 236 -6.62 10.25 -10.72
N MET A 237 -6.87 9.14 -10.02
CA MET A 237 -8.10 8.35 -10.15
C MET A 237 -9.35 9.16 -9.79
N THR A 238 -9.25 9.97 -8.74
CA THR A 238 -10.37 10.80 -8.28
C THR A 238 -10.67 11.93 -9.27
N LYS A 239 -9.64 12.49 -9.91
CA LYS A 239 -9.79 13.69 -10.76
C LYS A 239 -10.00 13.37 -12.24
N GLU A 240 -9.21 12.45 -12.80
CA GLU A 240 -9.22 12.11 -14.22
C GLU A 240 -9.04 10.60 -14.49
N PRO A 241 -10.02 9.75 -14.12
CA PRO A 241 -9.90 8.31 -14.27
C PRO A 241 -9.74 7.86 -15.74
N ARG A 242 -10.31 8.63 -16.70
CA ARG A 242 -10.22 8.34 -18.14
C ARG A 242 -8.85 8.60 -18.76
N SER A 243 -7.99 9.28 -18.02
CA SER A 243 -6.66 9.73 -18.43
C SER A 243 -5.55 9.09 -17.58
N LEU A 244 -5.92 8.26 -16.61
CA LEU A 244 -5.06 7.81 -15.51
C LEU A 244 -3.67 7.37 -15.97
N LEU A 245 -3.61 6.42 -16.91
CA LEU A 245 -2.33 5.87 -17.36
C LEU A 245 -1.46 6.95 -18.00
N GLY A 246 -2.03 7.83 -18.83
CA GLY A 246 -1.28 8.91 -19.47
C GLY A 246 -0.66 9.87 -18.44
N ILE A 247 -1.46 10.28 -17.45
CA ILE A 247 -1.01 11.18 -16.37
C ILE A 247 0.10 10.53 -15.54
N VAL A 248 -0.07 9.25 -15.18
CA VAL A 248 0.93 8.49 -14.40
C VAL A 248 2.24 8.36 -15.19
N LEU A 249 2.18 8.07 -16.49
CA LEU A 249 3.37 7.97 -17.34
C LEU A 249 4.12 9.30 -17.44
N GLU A 250 3.41 10.41 -17.65
CA GLU A 250 4.02 11.74 -17.66
C GLU A 250 4.64 12.09 -16.31
N TRP A 251 3.93 11.82 -15.22
CA TRP A 251 4.44 12.05 -13.86
C TRP A 251 5.70 11.23 -13.58
N LEU A 252 5.74 9.95 -13.95
CA LEU A 252 6.94 9.12 -13.81
C LEU A 252 8.12 9.63 -14.64
N ALA A 253 7.88 10.27 -15.78
CA ALA A 253 8.95 10.83 -16.62
C ALA A 253 9.66 12.03 -15.95
N THR A 254 9.00 12.71 -15.00
CA THR A 254 9.58 13.85 -14.27
C THR A 254 10.79 13.45 -13.40
N TYR A 255 10.85 12.18 -12.97
CA TYR A 255 11.97 11.62 -12.22
C TYR A 255 13.27 11.45 -13.03
N SER A 256 13.28 11.80 -14.31
CA SER A 256 14.52 11.85 -15.11
C SER A 256 15.61 12.75 -14.49
N THR A 257 15.25 13.66 -13.59
CA THR A 257 16.17 14.54 -12.86
C THR A 257 16.28 14.24 -11.36
N LEU A 258 15.80 13.08 -10.90
CA LEU A 258 15.71 12.74 -9.47
C LEU A 258 17.00 12.99 -8.67
N PHE A 259 18.16 12.65 -9.24
CA PHE A 259 19.46 12.80 -8.56
C PHE A 259 20.23 14.06 -8.95
N THR A 260 19.70 14.87 -9.87
CA THR A 260 20.41 16.03 -10.44
C THR A 260 19.73 17.35 -10.11
N ALA A 261 18.42 17.37 -9.96
CA ALA A 261 17.67 18.58 -9.62
C ALA A 261 17.71 18.84 -8.11
N PRO A 262 18.04 20.08 -7.68
CA PRO A 262 17.92 20.47 -6.28
C PRO A 262 16.44 20.66 -5.91
N CYS A 263 16.11 20.52 -4.62
CA CYS A 263 14.78 20.84 -4.10
C CYS A 263 14.40 22.29 -4.38
N SER A 264 13.22 22.54 -4.97
CA SER A 264 12.69 23.87 -5.24
C SER A 264 12.34 24.66 -3.97
N GLY A 265 12.13 23.99 -2.83
CA GLY A 265 11.88 24.66 -1.55
C GLY A 265 13.15 25.10 -0.81
N CYS A 266 14.17 24.23 -0.73
CA CYS A 266 15.35 24.48 0.11
C CYS A 266 16.69 24.57 -0.66
N GLY A 267 16.68 24.33 -1.97
CA GLY A 267 17.86 24.38 -2.84
C GLY A 267 18.86 23.22 -2.66
N LYS A 268 18.61 22.27 -1.76
CA LYS A 268 19.51 21.13 -1.49
C LYS A 268 19.16 19.89 -2.33
N HIS A 269 20.17 19.08 -2.64
CA HIS A 269 20.00 17.78 -3.32
C HIS A 269 19.68 16.62 -2.40
N LEU A 270 20.05 16.69 -1.13
CA LEU A 270 19.75 15.65 -0.14
C LEU A 270 19.23 16.31 1.13
N PHE A 271 18.25 15.66 1.75
CA PHE A 271 17.69 16.09 3.02
C PHE A 271 17.33 14.89 3.89
N PHE A 272 17.47 15.07 5.21
CA PHE A 272 17.06 14.06 6.18
C PHE A 272 15.53 13.99 6.23
N ASP A 273 14.94 12.91 5.70
CA ASP A 273 13.48 12.75 5.68
C ASP A 273 12.97 12.22 7.02
N SER A 274 13.53 11.11 7.50
CA SER A 274 13.18 10.47 8.78
C SER A 274 14.24 9.43 9.20
N GLN A 275 14.04 8.78 10.35
CA GLN A 275 14.89 7.66 10.77
C GLN A 275 14.79 6.46 9.81
N GLN A 276 13.58 6.21 9.27
CA GLN A 276 13.33 5.14 8.31
C GLN A 276 13.86 5.49 6.92
N PHE A 277 13.70 6.73 6.51
CA PHE A 277 14.14 7.26 5.22
C PHE A 277 15.21 8.31 5.47
N LYS A 278 16.49 7.93 5.45
CA LYS A 278 17.61 8.80 5.86
C LYS A 278 17.77 10.02 4.95
N HIS A 279 18.90 10.17 4.26
CA HIS A 279 19.13 11.30 3.37
C HIS A 279 18.62 10.91 1.98
N LEU A 280 17.52 11.54 1.57
CA LEU A 280 16.88 11.27 0.28
C LEU A 280 16.97 12.50 -0.62
N PRO A 281 16.98 12.29 -1.95
CA PRO A 281 16.79 13.37 -2.90
C PRO A 281 15.37 13.95 -2.85
N PRO A 282 15.08 14.99 -3.63
CA PRO A 282 13.73 15.54 -3.80
C PRO A 282 12.78 14.52 -4.45
N THR A 283 12.20 13.61 -3.66
CA THR A 283 11.36 12.53 -4.16
C THR A 283 9.93 12.97 -4.49
N LEU A 284 9.50 14.16 -4.08
CA LEU A 284 8.13 14.63 -4.26
C LEU A 284 8.06 15.63 -5.41
N TYR A 285 7.35 15.26 -6.48
CA TYR A 285 7.13 16.13 -7.63
C TYR A 285 5.69 16.63 -7.65
N THR A 286 5.52 17.96 -7.70
CA THR A 286 4.19 18.58 -7.73
C THR A 286 3.40 18.21 -8.98
N TYR A 287 2.08 18.14 -8.84
CA TYR A 287 1.19 17.85 -9.98
C TYR A 287 0.94 19.08 -10.87
N ASN A 288 1.29 20.28 -10.40
CA ASN A 288 1.14 21.52 -11.14
C ASN A 288 2.27 21.68 -12.16
N GLN A 289 1.99 22.30 -13.32
CA GLN A 289 3.03 22.64 -14.29
C GLN A 289 3.57 24.06 -14.07
N PRO A 290 4.89 24.27 -14.15
CA PRO A 290 5.93 23.25 -14.33
C PRO A 290 6.09 22.36 -13.09
N THR A 291 6.23 21.05 -13.30
CA THR A 291 6.46 20.09 -12.22
C THR A 291 7.80 20.35 -11.57
N GLN A 292 7.79 20.58 -10.25
CA GLN A 292 8.98 20.95 -9.49
C GLN A 292 9.32 19.89 -8.43
N PRO A 293 10.61 19.58 -8.24
CA PRO A 293 11.08 18.61 -7.25
C PRO A 293 11.15 19.22 -5.85
N TYR A 294 10.60 18.54 -4.85
CA TYR A 294 10.65 18.91 -3.45
C TYR A 294 11.08 17.73 -2.58
N HIS A 295 11.74 18.02 -1.46
CA HIS A 295 11.72 17.08 -0.34
C HIS A 295 10.31 17.05 0.26
N PRO A 296 9.83 15.91 0.79
CA PRO A 296 8.50 15.82 1.39
C PRO A 296 8.21 16.89 2.44
N GLN A 297 9.21 17.27 3.25
CA GLN A 297 9.11 18.30 4.29
C GLN A 297 9.15 19.73 3.74
N CYS A 298 9.58 19.94 2.48
CA CYS A 298 9.69 21.26 1.89
C CYS A 298 8.43 21.71 1.12
N LEU A 299 7.50 20.79 0.86
CA LEU A 299 6.20 21.11 0.25
C LEU A 299 5.07 21.26 1.30
N ALA A 300 5.29 20.71 2.50
CA ALA A 300 4.32 20.70 3.60
C ALA A 300 4.04 22.10 4.17
#